data_AF-A0A7J2KWH3-F1
#
_entry.id   AF-A0A7J2KWH3-F1
#
_cell.length_a   1.000
_cell.length_b   1.000
_cell.length_c   1.000
_cell.angle_alpha   90.00
_cell.angle_beta   90.00
_cell.angle_gamma   90.00
#
_symmetry.space_group_name_H-M   'P 1'
#
loop_
_entity.id
_entity.type
_entity.pdbx_description
1 polymer ?
#
loop_
_entity_poly.entity_id
_entity_poly.type
_entity_poly.pdbx_seq_one_letter_code
_entity_poly.pdbx_strand_id
1 'polypeptide(L)' 'RLKELHEKGVKFYLCNNSLNKHSLKREQMFDFCDVVPAGVTKLIKLQKEGYAYIKP' A
#
# COMPACT_ATOMS: atom_id res chain seq x y z
N ARG A 1 -2.88 -16.36 0.49
CA ARG A 1 -2.48 -15.48 1.62
C ARG A 1 -2.85 -14.01 1.47
N LEU A 2 -2.31 -13.22 0.52
CA LEU A 2 -2.63 -11.77 0.44
C LEU A 2 -4.12 -11.51 0.17
N LYS A 3 -4.72 -12.30 -0.74
CA LYS A 3 -6.16 -12.23 -1.04
C LYS A 3 -7.05 -12.53 0.18
N GLU A 4 -6.74 -13.58 0.94
CA GLU A 4 -7.44 -13.91 2.20
C GLU A 4 -7.34 -12.78 3.24
N LEU A 5 -6.19 -12.09 3.33
CA LEU A 5 -6.05 -10.92 4.21
C LEU A 5 -6.89 -9.74 3.72
N HIS A 6 -6.94 -9.52 2.41
CA HIS A 6 -7.82 -8.51 1.83
C HIS A 6 -9.30 -8.80 2.10
N GLU A 7 -9.73 -10.05 1.96
CA GLU A 7 -11.09 -10.51 2.30
C GLU A 7 -11.41 -10.31 3.80
N LYS A 8 -10.40 -10.32 4.67
CA LYS A 8 -10.52 -9.97 6.10
C LYS A 8 -10.45 -8.46 6.38
N GLY A 9 -10.41 -7.61 5.35
CA GLY A 9 -10.42 -6.15 5.46
C GLY A 9 -9.05 -5.47 5.50
N VAL A 10 -7.96 -6.21 5.28
CA VAL A 10 -6.62 -5.60 5.18
C VAL A 10 -6.51 -4.79 3.89
N LYS A 11 -6.18 -3.50 4.02
CA LYS A 11 -5.94 -2.60 2.89
C LYS A 11 -4.47 -2.59 2.52
N PHE A 12 -4.17 -2.86 1.25
CA PHE A 12 -2.82 -2.87 0.71
C PHE A 12 -2.60 -1.61 -0.13
N TYR A 13 -1.54 -0.87 0.19
CA TYR A 13 -1.16 0.33 -0.55
C TYR A 13 0.21 0.15 -1.21
N LEU A 14 0.34 0.54 -2.48
CA LEU A 14 1.56 0.46 -3.25
C LEU A 14 2.14 1.85 -3.49
N CYS A 15 3.43 2.02 -3.23
CA CYS A 15 4.12 3.28 -3.45
C CYS A 15 4.41 3.49 -4.95
N ASN A 16 3.83 4.54 -5.54
CA ASN A 16 4.04 4.84 -6.96
C ASN A 16 5.52 5.08 -7.31
N ASN A 17 6.27 5.75 -6.42
CA ASN A 17 7.71 5.94 -6.62
C ASN A 17 8.47 4.61 -6.69
N SER A 18 8.06 3.62 -5.90
CA SER A 18 8.66 2.28 -5.94
C SER A 18 8.29 1.54 -7.20
N LEU A 19 7.03 1.61 -7.63
CA LEU A 19 6.59 1.01 -8.91
C LEU A 19 7.40 1.56 -10.08
N ASN A 20 7.54 2.89 -10.17
CA ASN A 20 8.34 3.54 -11.20
C ASN A 20 9.83 3.15 -11.13
N LYS A 21 10.41 3.13 -9.92
CA LYS A 21 11.82 2.74 -9.72
C LYS A 21 12.11 1.31 -10.17
N HIS A 22 11.13 0.42 -10.03
CA HIS A 22 11.25 -0.99 -10.41
C HIS A 22 10.65 -1.30 -11.79
N SER A 23 10.23 -0.28 -12.56
CA SER A 23 9.58 -0.44 -13.86
C SER A 23 8.36 -1.37 -13.83
N LEU A 24 7.65 -1.39 -12.71
CA LEU A 24 6.44 -2.20 -12.50
C LEU A 24 5.21 -1.36 -12.83
N LYS A 25 4.28 -1.95 -13.59
CA LYS A 25 3.01 -1.30 -13.92
C LYS A 25 1.88 -1.79 -13.01
N ARG A 26 0.81 -0.99 -12.91
CA ARG A 26 -0.33 -1.28 -12.03
C ARG A 26 -1.04 -2.59 -12.42
N GLU A 27 -1.07 -2.90 -13.70
CA GLU A 27 -1.75 -4.07 -14.26
C GLU A 27 -1.04 -5.38 -13.89
N GLN A 28 0.21 -5.30 -13.43
CA GLN A 28 0.98 -6.45 -12.95
C GLN A 28 0.74 -6.72 -11.46
N MET A 29 -0.01 -5.85 -10.77
CA MET A 29 -0.28 -5.92 -9.33
C MET A 29 -1.67 -6.46 -9.06
N PHE A 30 -1.90 -6.99 -7.85
CA PHE A 30 -3.24 -7.41 -7.44
C PHE A 30 -4.25 -6.26 -7.54
N ASP A 31 -5.44 -6.55 -8.06
CA ASP A 31 -6.49 -5.55 -8.29
C ASP A 31 -6.96 -4.88 -7.00
N PHE A 32 -6.87 -5.56 -5.86
CA PHE A 32 -7.24 -5.03 -4.55
C PHE A 32 -6.21 -4.06 -3.91
N CYS A 33 -5.09 -3.81 -4.58
CA CYS A 33 -4.07 -2.88 -4.08
C CYS A 33 -4.31 -1.45 -4.57
N ASP A 34 -4.27 -0.48 -3.66
CA ASP A 34 -4.39 0.94 -4.04
C ASP A 34 -3.00 1.56 -4.27
N VAL A 35 -2.82 2.24 -5.40
CA VAL A 35 -1.57 3.00 -5.63
C VAL A 35 -1.68 4.36 -4.96
N VAL A 36 -0.67 4.70 -4.16
CA VAL A 36 -0.53 5.99 -3.50
C VAL A 36 0.67 6.75 -4.07
N PRO A 37 0.64 8.09 -4.13
CA PRO A 37 1.75 8.88 -4.69
C PRO A 37 3.11 8.55 -4.06
N ALA A 38 3.16 8.43 -2.73
CA ALA A 38 4.31 7.91 -2.02
C ALA A 38 3.89 7.16 -0.74
N GLY A 39 4.54 6.02 -0.47
CA GLY A 39 4.24 5.16 0.67
C GLY A 39 4.46 5.87 2.02
N VAL A 40 5.57 6.63 2.15
CA VAL A 40 5.89 7.38 3.37
C VAL A 40 4.83 8.44 3.70
N THR A 41 4.32 9.17 2.70
CA THR A 41 3.25 10.15 2.92
C THR A 41 1.93 9.50 3.34
N LYS A 42 1.58 8.34 2.77
CA LYS A 42 0.39 7.58 3.21
C LYS A 42 0.55 7.09 4.64
N LEU A 43 1.74 6.61 5.01
CA LEU A 43 2.06 6.20 6.38
C LEU A 43 1.91 7.34 7.38
N ILE A 44 2.46 8.52 7.08
CA ILE A 44 2.33 9.72 7.93
C ILE A 44 0.87 10.14 8.04
N LYS A 45 0.11 10.12 6.92
CA LYS A 45 -1.31 10.45 6.93
C LYS A 45 -2.10 9.50 7.85
N LEU A 46 -1.89 8.19 7.73
CA LEU A 46 -2.54 7.20 8.61
C LEU A 46 -2.17 7.42 10.08
N GLN A 47 -0.90 7.68 10.39
CA GLN A 47 -0.52 8.00 11.77
C GLN A 47 -1.25 9.25 12.31
N LYS A 48 -1.40 10.30 11.48
CA LYS A 48 -2.17 11.49 11.84
C LYS A 48 -3.67 11.21 12.01
N GLU A 49 -4.20 10.21 11.34
CA GLU A 49 -5.58 9.72 11.49
C GLU A 49 -5.76 8.83 12.74
N GLY A 50 -4.70 8.63 13.53
CA GLY A 50 -4.75 7.87 14.79
C GLY A 50 -4.33 6.40 14.67
N TYR A 51 -3.85 5.96 13.50
CA TYR A 51 -3.35 4.59 13.34
C TYR A 51 -1.96 4.43 13.96
N ALA A 52 -1.71 3.28 14.60
CA ALA A 52 -0.37 2.93 15.08
C ALA A 52 0.57 2.55 13.92
N TYR A 53 1.82 3.00 13.98
CA TYR A 53 2.87 2.56 13.06
C TYR A 53 3.63 1.38 13.65
N ILE A 54 3.61 0.26 12.94
CA ILE A 54 4.38 -0.95 13.28
C ILE A 54 5.38 -1.20 12.14
N LYS A 55 6.67 -1.23 12.48
CA LYS A 55 7.75 -1.69 11.62
C LYS A 55 8.25 -3.03 12.17
N PRO A 56 7.86 -4.16 11.55
CA PRO A 56 8.33 -5.49 11.95
C PRO A 56 9.86 -5.62 11.91
#